data_AF-A0A970HQJ1-F1
#
_entry.id   AF-A0A970HQJ1-F1
#
_cell.length_a   1.000
_cell.length_b   1.000
_cell.length_c   1.000
_cell.angle_alpha   90.00
_cell.angle_beta   90.00
_cell.angle_gamma   90.00
#
_symmetry.space_group_name_H-M   'P 1'
#
loop_
_entity.id
_entity.type
_entity.pdbx_description
1 polymer ?
#
loop_
_entity_poly.entity_id
_entity_poly.type
_entity_poly.pdbx_seq_one_letter_code
_entity_poly.pdbx_strand_id
1 'polypeptide(L)'
;MDRRPAADILRPKNFDEIVGQQHLFGKEGMIRRLVDAGRTMNMIFHGPPGTGKTTAAAIIAEMSGMPIVRLNATTASSSDIKDAMQRTSSVFASGGLLLYLDEIQYFNRRQQQSLLEYVEDGRVTLIAATTENPYHYIYSSLLSRCAVFEFKPVSPSDMLPALRRAFEYIKNAIGKEITVTDETLLAFGVAAAGDVRHGITLIETAIYTSDGEITTDTLHKLAPSSIGAYDTSGDVHYNLLSALQKSIRGSDPDAAVFYLAKLLAGGDIISVCRRLLVIANEDVGAAYPMAAAITYACCESAKQLGMPEARIPLANAAIMLATAPKSNTAYSAVNAAMADVEAGLGQEIPVPLRGPMFVGYKYPHDYPSGWVPQQYLPDDLVGRQYYHFGNNKTEAAAKAYWEKIKNEGGNT
;
A
#
# COMPACT_ATOMS: atom_id res chain seq x y z
N MET A 1 -3.34 24.57 -31.00
CA MET A 1 -2.83 23.60 -30.01
C MET A 1 -4.00 22.88 -29.38
N ASP A 2 -3.89 21.56 -29.24
CA ASP A 2 -4.80 20.77 -28.42
C ASP A 2 -4.76 21.33 -26.98
N ARG A 3 -5.93 21.66 -26.41
CA ARG A 3 -6.03 22.28 -25.08
C ARG A 3 -6.04 21.25 -23.94
N ARG A 4 -5.98 19.97 -24.26
CA ARG A 4 -5.97 18.89 -23.26
C ARG A 4 -4.61 18.81 -22.56
N PRO A 5 -4.55 18.46 -21.26
CA PRO A 5 -3.30 18.25 -20.56
C PRO A 5 -2.43 17.18 -21.24
N ALA A 6 -1.10 17.34 -21.19
CA ALA A 6 -0.18 16.38 -21.79
C ALA A 6 -0.39 14.94 -21.29
N ALA A 7 -0.74 14.78 -20.01
CA ALA A 7 -1.01 13.46 -19.42
C ALA A 7 -2.22 12.74 -20.05
N ASP A 8 -3.17 13.47 -20.65
CA ASP A 8 -4.29 12.89 -21.38
C ASP A 8 -3.96 12.59 -22.85
N ILE A 9 -3.14 13.43 -23.47
CA ILE A 9 -2.69 13.24 -24.85
C ILE A 9 -1.74 12.05 -24.96
N LEU A 10 -0.84 11.90 -23.99
CA LEU A 10 0.22 10.90 -23.94
C LEU A 10 -0.18 9.59 -23.28
N ARG A 11 -1.48 9.32 -23.18
CA ARG A 11 -1.95 8.05 -22.66
C ARG A 11 -1.38 6.90 -23.51
N PRO A 12 -0.75 5.89 -22.88
CA PRO A 12 -0.29 4.69 -23.55
C PRO A 12 -1.36 4.08 -24.47
N LYS A 13 -0.94 3.65 -25.67
CA LYS A 13 -1.82 3.01 -26.66
C LYS A 13 -1.76 1.49 -26.66
N ASN A 14 -0.74 0.93 -26.02
CA ASN A 14 -0.52 -0.50 -25.89
C ASN A 14 0.13 -0.79 -24.53
N PHE A 15 0.18 -2.07 -24.18
CA PHE A 15 0.76 -2.53 -22.92
C PHE A 15 2.28 -2.26 -22.80
N ASP A 16 3.01 -2.18 -23.92
CA ASP A 16 4.47 -1.91 -23.91
C ASP A 16 4.80 -0.47 -23.53
N GLU A 17 3.85 0.44 -23.71
CA GLU A 17 3.98 1.85 -23.32
C GLU A 17 3.62 2.10 -21.84
N ILE A 18 2.98 1.15 -21.16
CA ILE A 18 2.67 1.25 -19.72
C ILE A 18 3.94 1.06 -18.90
N VAL A 19 4.21 1.99 -17.99
CA VAL A 19 5.37 1.98 -17.11
C VAL A 19 5.06 1.44 -15.71
N GLY A 20 6.03 0.80 -15.06
CA GLY A 20 5.97 0.39 -13.65
C GLY A 20 5.09 -0.80 -13.29
N GLN A 21 4.36 -1.38 -14.25
CA GLN A 21 3.40 -2.47 -14.01
C GLN A 21 3.81 -3.77 -14.72
N GLN A 22 5.10 -4.14 -14.65
CA GLN A 22 5.65 -5.30 -15.36
C GLN A 22 4.99 -6.63 -14.96
N HIS A 23 4.56 -6.77 -13.71
CA HIS A 23 3.83 -7.96 -13.23
C HIS A 23 2.46 -8.14 -13.87
N LEU A 24 1.86 -7.08 -14.41
CA LEU A 24 0.56 -7.12 -15.08
C LEU A 24 0.69 -7.12 -16.61
N PHE A 25 1.57 -6.26 -17.15
CA PHE A 25 1.63 -5.95 -18.59
C PHE A 25 2.98 -6.24 -19.23
N GLY A 26 3.98 -6.72 -18.48
CA GLY A 26 5.23 -7.21 -19.06
C GLY A 26 4.99 -8.45 -19.92
N LYS A 27 6.06 -8.99 -20.54
CA LYS A 27 5.96 -10.17 -21.43
C LYS A 27 5.29 -11.37 -20.75
N GLU A 28 5.58 -11.58 -19.48
CA GLU A 28 4.98 -12.63 -18.64
C GLU A 28 3.83 -12.12 -17.75
N GLY A 29 3.39 -10.88 -17.98
CA GLY A 29 2.37 -10.20 -17.20
C GLY A 29 1.03 -10.92 -17.24
N MET A 30 0.35 -10.99 -16.09
CA MET A 30 -0.91 -11.74 -15.99
C MET A 30 -2.01 -11.20 -16.91
N ILE A 31 -2.20 -9.88 -16.94
CA ILE A 31 -3.24 -9.26 -17.77
C ILE A 31 -2.88 -9.39 -19.25
N ARG A 32 -1.62 -9.17 -19.62
CA ARG A 32 -1.17 -9.34 -21.02
C ARG A 32 -1.49 -10.74 -21.54
N ARG A 33 -1.09 -11.80 -20.82
CA ARG A 33 -1.32 -13.18 -21.25
C ARG A 33 -2.80 -13.52 -21.39
N LEU A 34 -3.67 -12.97 -20.53
CA LEU A 34 -5.12 -13.16 -20.64
C LEU A 34 -5.68 -12.52 -21.91
N VAL A 35 -5.32 -11.26 -22.17
CA VAL A 35 -5.82 -10.50 -23.31
C VAL A 35 -5.26 -11.04 -24.62
N ASP A 36 -3.96 -11.39 -24.67
CA ASP A 36 -3.32 -11.98 -25.85
C ASP A 36 -3.91 -13.36 -26.20
N ALA A 37 -4.43 -14.09 -25.20
CA ALA A 37 -5.17 -15.34 -25.40
C ALA A 37 -6.64 -15.11 -25.86
N GLY A 38 -7.03 -13.87 -26.15
CA GLY A 38 -8.38 -13.50 -26.56
C GLY A 38 -9.42 -13.63 -25.46
N ARG A 39 -9.00 -13.62 -24.19
CA ARG A 39 -9.90 -13.75 -23.03
C ARG A 39 -9.99 -12.44 -22.26
N THR A 40 -11.18 -11.86 -22.26
CA THR A 40 -11.56 -10.78 -21.34
C THR A 40 -12.44 -11.33 -20.23
N MET A 41 -12.08 -11.04 -18.99
CA MET A 41 -12.82 -11.42 -17.80
C MET A 41 -13.14 -10.19 -16.96
N ASN A 42 -14.02 -10.33 -15.97
CA ASN A 42 -14.29 -9.24 -15.05
C ASN A 42 -13.08 -8.98 -14.15
N MET A 43 -12.71 -7.71 -13.99
CA MET A 43 -11.51 -7.29 -13.26
C MET A 43 -11.81 -6.17 -12.28
N ILE A 44 -11.13 -6.22 -11.13
CA ILE A 44 -11.02 -5.11 -10.19
C ILE A 44 -9.57 -4.64 -10.18
N PHE A 45 -9.34 -3.39 -10.55
CA PHE A 45 -8.05 -2.72 -10.46
C PHE A 45 -8.01 -1.91 -9.17
N HIS A 46 -7.11 -2.27 -8.25
CA HIS A 46 -6.92 -1.48 -7.04
C HIS A 46 -5.49 -0.96 -6.96
N GLY A 47 -5.32 0.27 -6.46
CA GLY A 47 -4.01 0.85 -6.23
C GLY A 47 -4.03 2.37 -6.28
N PRO A 48 -2.89 3.02 -5.99
CA PRO A 48 -2.78 4.49 -5.92
C PRO A 48 -3.23 5.22 -7.20
N PRO A 49 -3.59 6.51 -7.13
CA PRO A 49 -3.87 7.32 -8.31
C PRO A 49 -2.66 7.37 -9.27
N GLY A 50 -2.93 7.63 -10.54
CA GLY A 50 -1.86 7.81 -11.54
C GLY A 50 -1.06 6.59 -11.96
N THR A 51 -1.40 5.41 -11.45
CA THR A 51 -0.71 4.13 -11.74
C THR A 51 -1.11 3.48 -13.07
N GLY A 52 -2.09 4.04 -13.78
CA GLY A 52 -2.48 3.59 -15.13
C GLY A 52 -3.77 2.74 -15.22
N LYS A 53 -4.57 2.62 -14.16
CA LYS A 53 -5.82 1.83 -14.13
C LYS A 53 -6.77 2.14 -15.31
N THR A 54 -7.10 3.42 -15.51
CA THR A 54 -8.00 3.88 -16.58
C THR A 54 -7.41 3.64 -17.97
N THR A 55 -6.09 3.81 -18.12
CA THR A 55 -5.37 3.58 -19.38
C THR A 55 -5.37 2.10 -19.73
N ALA A 56 -5.08 1.22 -18.76
CA ALA A 56 -5.11 -0.22 -18.95
C ALA A 56 -6.49 -0.69 -19.41
N ALA A 57 -7.57 -0.21 -18.79
CA ALA A 57 -8.93 -0.55 -19.21
C ALA A 57 -9.24 -0.12 -20.66
N ALA A 58 -8.73 1.04 -21.08
CA ALA A 58 -8.90 1.51 -22.46
C ALA A 58 -8.16 0.62 -23.46
N ILE A 59 -6.93 0.22 -23.16
CA ILE A 59 -6.14 -0.69 -24.01
C ILE A 59 -6.81 -2.06 -24.10
N ILE A 60 -7.29 -2.61 -22.98
CA ILE A 60 -8.02 -3.89 -22.97
C ILE A 60 -9.28 -3.80 -23.85
N ALA A 61 -10.04 -2.71 -23.75
CA ALA A 61 -11.22 -2.52 -24.60
C ALA A 61 -10.87 -2.49 -26.09
N GLU A 62 -9.82 -1.74 -26.47
CA GLU A 62 -9.35 -1.66 -27.85
C GLU A 62 -8.87 -3.02 -28.38
N MET A 63 -8.08 -3.76 -27.59
CA MET A 63 -7.58 -5.09 -27.98
C MET A 63 -8.69 -6.14 -28.05
N SER A 64 -9.71 -6.05 -27.20
CA SER A 64 -10.85 -6.97 -27.20
C SER A 64 -11.89 -6.68 -28.29
N GLY A 65 -11.82 -5.50 -28.93
CA GLY A 65 -12.83 -5.04 -29.89
C GLY A 65 -14.20 -4.73 -29.27
N MET A 66 -14.32 -4.77 -27.94
CA MET A 66 -15.57 -4.48 -27.23
C MET A 66 -15.81 -2.97 -27.16
N PRO A 67 -17.04 -2.49 -27.40
CA PRO A 67 -17.38 -1.09 -27.14
C PRO A 67 -17.26 -0.79 -25.64
N ILE A 68 -16.56 0.29 -25.30
CA ILE A 68 -16.36 0.73 -23.92
C ILE A 68 -17.39 1.76 -23.49
N VAL A 69 -18.01 1.54 -22.33
CA VAL A 69 -18.78 2.56 -21.60
C VAL A 69 -18.03 2.88 -20.32
N ARG A 70 -17.83 4.18 -20.05
CA ARG A 70 -17.15 4.67 -18.85
C ARG A 70 -18.15 5.31 -17.92
N LEU A 71 -18.17 4.87 -16.67
CA LEU A 71 -18.90 5.50 -15.57
C LEU A 71 -17.92 5.85 -14.46
N ASN A 72 -18.16 6.95 -13.76
CA ASN A 72 -17.45 7.29 -12.53
C ASN A 72 -18.45 7.25 -11.38
N ALA A 73 -18.19 6.43 -10.37
CA ALA A 73 -19.12 6.19 -9.28
C ALA A 73 -19.38 7.41 -8.38
N THR A 74 -18.51 8.43 -8.42
CA THR A 74 -18.74 9.70 -7.68
C THR A 74 -19.86 10.55 -8.29
N THR A 75 -20.10 10.43 -9.59
CA THR A 75 -21.10 11.23 -10.33
C THR A 75 -22.24 10.39 -10.90
N ALA A 76 -22.03 9.09 -11.10
CA ALA A 76 -23.00 8.21 -11.73
C ALA A 76 -24.17 7.86 -10.79
N SER A 77 -25.37 8.05 -11.31
CA SER A 77 -26.64 7.69 -10.70
C SER A 77 -27.07 6.25 -11.05
N SER A 78 -28.12 5.75 -10.40
CA SER A 78 -28.69 4.44 -10.77
C SER A 78 -29.32 4.42 -12.17
N SER A 79 -29.73 5.58 -12.71
CA SER A 79 -30.17 5.69 -14.11
C SER A 79 -29.02 5.56 -15.09
N ASP A 80 -27.85 6.14 -14.80
CA ASP A 80 -26.69 6.03 -15.69
C ASP A 80 -26.22 4.58 -15.84
N ILE A 81 -26.32 3.79 -14.75
CA ILE A 81 -26.06 2.34 -14.79
C ILE A 81 -27.08 1.67 -15.73
N LYS A 82 -28.37 1.95 -15.57
CA LYS A 82 -29.42 1.38 -16.44
C LYS A 82 -29.23 1.75 -17.90
N ASP A 83 -28.88 3.00 -18.19
CA ASP A 83 -28.66 3.48 -19.56
C ASP A 83 -27.43 2.81 -20.17
N ALA A 84 -26.35 2.63 -19.39
CA ALA A 84 -25.19 1.84 -19.81
C ALA A 84 -25.57 0.39 -20.10
N MET A 85 -26.40 -0.23 -19.24
CA MET A 85 -26.90 -1.58 -19.45
C MET A 85 -27.82 -1.69 -20.67
N GLN A 86 -28.67 -0.70 -20.95
CA GLN A 86 -29.56 -0.73 -22.12
C GLN A 86 -28.80 -0.71 -23.45
N ARG A 87 -27.60 -0.10 -23.49
CA ARG A 87 -26.71 -0.14 -24.66
C ARG A 87 -26.21 -1.55 -24.97
N THR A 88 -26.27 -2.50 -24.04
CA THR A 88 -25.95 -3.90 -24.32
C THR A 88 -26.99 -4.54 -25.26
N SER A 89 -28.25 -4.12 -25.17
CA SER A 89 -29.37 -4.61 -25.98
C SER A 89 -29.24 -4.31 -27.48
N SER A 90 -28.56 -3.21 -27.84
CA SER A 90 -28.31 -2.84 -29.25
C SER A 90 -27.00 -3.41 -29.80
N VAL A 91 -26.12 -3.92 -28.93
CA VAL A 91 -24.77 -4.43 -29.26
C VAL A 91 -24.77 -5.97 -29.40
N PHE A 92 -25.95 -6.60 -29.47
CA PHE A 92 -26.14 -8.05 -29.61
C PHE A 92 -25.50 -8.70 -30.86
N ALA A 93 -24.87 -7.93 -31.73
CA ALA A 93 -23.93 -8.45 -32.72
C ALA A 93 -22.50 -8.15 -32.25
N SER A 94 -21.84 -9.10 -31.56
CA SER A 94 -20.43 -9.53 -31.77
C SER A 94 -19.63 -9.91 -30.52
N GLY A 95 -19.98 -9.54 -29.28
CA GLY A 95 -19.11 -9.89 -28.13
C GLY A 95 -19.36 -9.23 -26.77
N GLY A 96 -20.53 -8.64 -26.53
CA GLY A 96 -20.83 -7.94 -25.27
C GLY A 96 -20.24 -6.52 -25.19
N LEU A 97 -20.36 -5.90 -24.02
CA LEU A 97 -19.91 -4.52 -23.76
C LEU A 97 -18.88 -4.49 -22.63
N LEU A 98 -17.85 -3.66 -22.74
CA LEU A 98 -16.92 -3.43 -21.63
C LEU A 98 -17.39 -2.22 -20.82
N LEU A 99 -17.78 -2.45 -19.56
CA LEU A 99 -18.08 -1.38 -18.62
C LEU A 99 -16.83 -1.08 -17.78
N TYR A 100 -16.27 0.11 -17.97
CA TYR A 100 -15.27 0.66 -17.06
C TYR A 100 -15.95 1.50 -15.98
N LEU A 101 -15.78 1.12 -14.71
CA LEU A 101 -16.34 1.82 -13.55
C LEU A 101 -15.22 2.36 -12.66
N ASP A 102 -15.03 3.67 -12.66
CA ASP A 102 -14.04 4.34 -11.83
C ASP A 102 -14.57 4.61 -10.42
N GLU A 103 -13.69 4.52 -9.42
CA GLU A 103 -13.96 4.80 -8.01
C GLU A 103 -15.15 4.02 -7.41
N ILE A 104 -15.25 2.71 -7.71
CA ILE A 104 -16.38 1.83 -7.33
C ILE A 104 -16.75 1.87 -5.83
N GLN A 105 -15.82 2.25 -4.94
CA GLN A 105 -16.09 2.42 -3.52
C GLN A 105 -17.20 3.42 -3.19
N TYR A 106 -17.54 4.33 -4.11
CA TYR A 106 -18.65 5.28 -3.93
C TYR A 106 -20.02 4.73 -4.34
N PHE A 107 -20.08 3.59 -5.04
CA PHE A 107 -21.34 2.92 -5.30
C PHE A 107 -21.84 2.21 -4.05
N ASN A 108 -23.11 2.47 -3.72
CA ASN A 108 -23.78 1.76 -2.63
C ASN A 108 -24.07 0.30 -3.02
N ARG A 109 -24.44 -0.51 -2.03
CA ARG A 109 -24.71 -1.95 -2.20
C ARG A 109 -25.75 -2.25 -3.29
N ARG A 110 -26.80 -1.43 -3.40
CA ARG A 110 -27.86 -1.61 -4.41
C ARG A 110 -27.34 -1.35 -5.83
N GLN A 111 -26.52 -0.32 -6.00
CA GLN A 111 -25.88 -0.01 -7.28
C GLN A 111 -24.94 -1.15 -7.69
N GLN A 112 -24.09 -1.65 -6.77
CA GLN A 112 -23.21 -2.79 -7.07
C GLN A 112 -24.01 -4.07 -7.41
N GLN A 113 -25.10 -4.35 -6.68
CA GLN A 113 -25.97 -5.50 -6.97
C GLN A 113 -26.65 -5.43 -8.34
N SER A 114 -26.99 -4.23 -8.82
CA SER A 114 -27.60 -4.07 -10.14
C SER A 114 -26.67 -4.47 -11.31
N LEU A 115 -25.37 -4.61 -11.07
CA LEU A 115 -24.41 -5.06 -12.08
C LEU A 115 -24.33 -6.59 -12.20
N LEU A 116 -24.75 -7.33 -11.15
CA LEU A 116 -24.48 -8.78 -11.05
C LEU A 116 -25.11 -9.58 -12.19
N GLU A 117 -26.36 -9.29 -12.52
CA GLU A 117 -27.10 -10.01 -13.59
C GLU A 117 -26.34 -9.95 -14.92
N TYR A 118 -25.88 -8.76 -15.31
CA TYR A 118 -25.19 -8.51 -16.58
C TYR A 118 -23.76 -9.04 -16.62
N VAL A 119 -23.13 -9.13 -15.45
CA VAL A 119 -21.78 -9.70 -15.28
C VAL A 119 -21.83 -11.22 -15.31
N GLU A 120 -22.90 -11.84 -14.79
CA GLU A 120 -23.09 -13.29 -14.76
C GLU A 120 -23.45 -13.88 -16.12
N ASP A 121 -24.31 -13.22 -16.88
CA ASP A 121 -24.75 -13.70 -18.19
C ASP A 121 -23.84 -13.26 -19.35
N GLY A 122 -22.78 -12.50 -19.05
CA GLY A 122 -21.76 -12.11 -20.01
C GLY A 122 -22.17 -10.96 -20.94
N ARG A 123 -23.31 -10.30 -20.71
CA ARG A 123 -23.66 -9.06 -21.45
C ARG A 123 -22.65 -7.95 -21.21
N VAL A 124 -22.05 -7.93 -20.02
CA VAL A 124 -21.05 -6.93 -19.61
C VAL A 124 -19.79 -7.60 -19.08
N THR A 125 -18.66 -7.22 -19.65
CA THR A 125 -17.34 -7.39 -19.03
C THR A 125 -17.05 -6.17 -18.16
N LEU A 126 -17.00 -6.35 -16.85
CA LEU A 126 -16.75 -5.28 -15.89
C LEU A 126 -15.24 -5.10 -15.65
N ILE A 127 -14.73 -3.88 -15.81
CA ILE A 127 -13.46 -3.45 -15.24
C ILE A 127 -13.75 -2.31 -14.26
N ALA A 128 -13.66 -2.59 -12.96
CA ALA A 128 -13.83 -1.55 -11.95
C ALA A 128 -12.49 -1.12 -11.35
N ALA A 129 -12.35 0.16 -10.99
CA ALA A 129 -11.15 0.71 -10.39
C ALA A 129 -11.43 1.32 -9.01
N THR A 130 -10.46 1.22 -8.10
CA THR A 130 -10.50 1.85 -6.77
C THR A 130 -9.10 2.21 -6.28
N THR A 131 -8.98 3.25 -5.44
CA THR A 131 -7.75 3.53 -4.66
C THR A 131 -7.73 2.83 -3.32
N GLU A 132 -8.86 2.30 -2.88
CA GLU A 132 -9.06 1.66 -1.59
C GLU A 132 -8.83 0.14 -1.65
N ASN A 133 -8.79 -0.51 -0.48
CA ASN A 133 -8.76 -1.96 -0.42
C ASN A 133 -10.10 -2.54 -0.92
N PRO A 134 -10.11 -3.34 -2.01
CA PRO A 134 -11.34 -3.83 -2.62
C PRO A 134 -12.15 -4.74 -1.69
N TYR A 135 -11.49 -5.47 -0.78
CA TYR A 135 -12.16 -6.39 0.15
C TYR A 135 -13.00 -5.69 1.22
N HIS A 136 -12.83 -4.37 1.40
CA HIS A 136 -13.60 -3.58 2.37
C HIS A 136 -14.83 -2.91 1.74
N TYR A 137 -14.72 -2.45 0.50
CA TYR A 137 -15.72 -1.57 -0.13
C TYR A 137 -16.52 -2.22 -1.25
N ILE A 138 -16.01 -3.32 -1.82
CA ILE A 138 -16.70 -4.05 -2.89
C ILE A 138 -17.44 -5.23 -2.27
N TYR A 139 -18.70 -5.37 -2.65
CA TYR A 139 -19.56 -6.41 -2.13
C TYR A 139 -19.06 -7.81 -2.56
N SER A 140 -19.07 -8.76 -1.62
CA SER A 140 -18.46 -10.09 -1.80
C SER A 140 -19.00 -10.87 -3.00
N SER A 141 -20.29 -10.70 -3.34
CA SER A 141 -20.86 -11.35 -4.52
C SER A 141 -20.27 -10.83 -5.82
N LEU A 142 -19.93 -9.55 -5.92
CA LEU A 142 -19.26 -9.00 -7.09
C LEU A 142 -17.78 -9.41 -7.11
N LEU A 143 -17.09 -9.35 -5.97
CA LEU A 143 -15.71 -9.80 -5.85
C LEU A 143 -15.53 -11.27 -6.28
N SER A 144 -16.44 -12.16 -5.90
CA SER A 144 -16.38 -13.58 -6.27
C SER A 144 -16.46 -13.85 -7.78
N ARG A 145 -16.84 -12.85 -8.59
CA ARG A 145 -17.00 -12.93 -10.05
C ARG A 145 -15.90 -12.17 -10.81
N CYS A 146 -14.98 -11.52 -10.10
CA CYS A 146 -13.93 -10.69 -10.67
C CYS A 146 -12.54 -11.16 -10.23
N ALA A 147 -11.56 -11.09 -11.13
CA ALA A 147 -10.15 -11.16 -10.72
C ALA A 147 -9.69 -9.81 -10.17
N VAL A 148 -8.97 -9.83 -9.06
CA VAL A 148 -8.44 -8.62 -8.41
C VAL A 148 -6.97 -8.44 -8.78
N PHE A 149 -6.62 -7.27 -9.31
CA PHE A 149 -5.27 -6.92 -9.73
C PHE A 149 -4.76 -5.66 -9.02
N GLU A 150 -3.62 -5.79 -8.38
CA GLU A 150 -2.94 -4.68 -7.69
C GLU A 150 -2.06 -3.88 -8.66
N PHE A 151 -2.31 -2.58 -8.72
CA PHE A 151 -1.46 -1.59 -9.36
C PHE A 151 -0.53 -0.96 -8.32
N LYS A 152 0.78 -1.15 -8.52
CA LYS A 152 1.78 -0.66 -7.57
C LYS A 152 2.17 0.79 -7.87
N PRO A 153 2.61 1.59 -6.88
CA PRO A 153 3.28 2.86 -7.15
C PRO A 153 4.43 2.66 -8.15
N VAL A 154 4.57 3.57 -9.12
CA VAL A 154 5.61 3.46 -10.15
C VAL A 154 6.93 3.99 -9.60
N SER A 155 8.01 3.21 -9.70
CA SER A 155 9.33 3.68 -9.26
C SER A 155 9.82 4.85 -10.13
N PRO A 156 10.66 5.76 -9.61
CA PRO A 156 11.19 6.87 -10.40
C PRO A 156 11.93 6.40 -11.67
N SER A 157 12.70 5.31 -11.57
CA SER A 157 13.40 4.69 -12.69
C SER A 157 12.44 4.13 -13.74
N ASP A 158 11.36 3.47 -13.31
CA ASP A 158 10.36 2.94 -14.23
C ASP A 158 9.53 4.05 -14.88
N MET A 159 9.36 5.19 -14.22
CA MET A 159 8.62 6.35 -14.74
C MET A 159 9.40 7.09 -15.85
N LEU A 160 10.73 7.02 -15.82
CA LEU A 160 11.62 7.77 -16.71
C LEU A 160 11.24 7.69 -18.21
N PRO A 161 10.89 6.53 -18.80
CA PRO A 161 10.44 6.47 -20.19
C PRO A 161 9.18 7.30 -20.46
N ALA A 162 8.22 7.33 -19.54
CA ALA A 162 7.01 8.14 -19.69
C ALA A 162 7.31 9.65 -19.59
N LEU A 163 8.19 10.03 -18.65
CA LEU A 163 8.63 11.40 -18.46
C LEU A 163 9.41 11.94 -19.67
N ARG A 164 10.29 11.12 -20.27
CA ARG A 164 10.98 11.47 -21.53
C ARG A 164 10.02 11.67 -22.68
N ARG A 165 9.07 10.74 -22.87
CA ARG A 165 8.04 10.88 -23.92
C ARG A 165 7.25 12.17 -23.74
N ALA A 166 6.91 12.53 -22.50
CA ALA A 166 6.25 13.78 -22.20
C ALA A 166 7.10 15.01 -22.51
N PHE A 167 8.35 15.00 -22.04
CA PHE A 167 9.28 16.09 -22.32
C PHE A 167 9.43 16.35 -23.82
N GLU A 168 9.76 15.31 -24.59
CA GLU A 168 9.96 15.43 -26.04
C GLU A 168 8.68 15.86 -26.78
N TYR A 169 7.52 15.32 -26.40
CA TYR A 169 6.27 15.72 -27.02
C TYR A 169 5.96 17.20 -26.78
N ILE A 170 6.06 17.67 -25.53
CA ILE A 170 5.71 19.03 -25.16
C ILE A 170 6.72 20.03 -25.74
N LYS A 171 8.03 19.72 -25.65
CA LYS A 171 9.11 20.50 -26.26
C LYS A 171 8.86 20.73 -27.75
N ASN A 172 8.55 19.66 -28.49
CA ASN A 172 8.28 19.75 -29.92
C ASN A 172 6.98 20.51 -30.22
N ALA A 173 5.94 20.32 -29.39
CA ALA A 173 4.66 21.01 -29.57
C ALA A 173 4.77 22.53 -29.40
N ILE A 174 5.61 23.02 -28.48
CA ILE A 174 5.78 24.46 -28.22
C ILE A 174 6.90 25.12 -29.03
N GLY A 175 7.77 24.32 -29.67
CA GLY A 175 8.88 24.83 -30.48
C GLY A 175 9.94 25.61 -29.69
N LYS A 176 10.06 25.38 -28.38
CA LYS A 176 11.13 25.97 -27.54
C LYS A 176 12.35 25.06 -27.54
N GLU A 177 13.54 25.64 -27.61
CA GLU A 177 14.79 24.92 -27.34
C GLU A 177 15.00 24.78 -25.83
N ILE A 178 14.46 23.70 -25.28
CA ILE A 178 14.60 23.33 -23.86
C ILE A 178 15.39 22.03 -23.76
N THR A 179 16.24 21.93 -22.74
CA THR A 179 17.01 20.74 -22.39
C THR A 179 16.66 20.28 -20.98
N VAL A 180 16.76 18.98 -20.74
CA VAL A 180 16.62 18.36 -19.42
C VAL A 180 17.55 17.16 -19.36
N THR A 181 18.20 16.94 -18.23
CA THR A 181 19.02 15.74 -18.01
C THR A 181 18.18 14.59 -17.47
N ASP A 182 18.70 13.37 -17.58
CA ASP A 182 18.04 12.18 -17.07
C ASP A 182 17.95 12.19 -15.55
N GLU A 183 18.98 12.70 -14.89
CA GLU A 183 19.01 12.91 -13.43
C GLU A 183 17.89 13.86 -13.01
N THR A 184 17.67 14.93 -13.78
CA THR A 184 16.58 15.87 -13.52
C THR A 184 15.23 15.20 -13.75
N LEU A 185 15.03 14.47 -14.85
CA LEU A 185 13.79 13.72 -15.08
C LEU A 185 13.50 12.68 -13.99
N LEU A 186 14.53 11.98 -13.50
CA LEU A 186 14.40 11.06 -12.38
C LEU A 186 13.90 11.79 -11.13
N ALA A 187 14.38 13.00 -10.87
CA ALA A 187 13.90 13.81 -9.75
C ALA A 187 12.43 14.22 -9.88
N PHE A 188 11.97 14.53 -11.10
CA PHE A 188 10.54 14.73 -11.35
C PHE A 188 9.75 13.44 -11.06
N GLY A 189 10.29 12.27 -11.40
CA GLY A 189 9.69 10.96 -11.09
C GLY A 189 9.64 10.66 -9.59
N VAL A 190 10.63 11.12 -8.83
CA VAL A 190 10.64 11.09 -7.37
C VAL A 190 9.55 11.99 -6.81
N ALA A 191 9.50 13.25 -7.23
CA ALA A 191 8.50 14.22 -6.79
C ALA A 191 7.07 13.78 -7.12
N ALA A 192 6.91 12.99 -8.18
CA ALA A 192 5.65 12.39 -8.59
C ALA A 192 5.11 11.33 -7.59
N ALA A 193 5.92 10.86 -6.64
CA ALA A 193 5.52 9.90 -5.59
C ALA A 193 4.80 8.65 -6.11
N GLY A 194 5.20 8.16 -7.28
CA GLY A 194 4.62 7.00 -7.95
C GLY A 194 3.35 7.25 -8.77
N ASP A 195 2.90 8.50 -8.89
CA ASP A 195 1.82 8.94 -9.77
C ASP A 195 2.39 9.47 -11.11
N VAL A 196 2.27 8.67 -12.17
CA VAL A 196 2.81 9.03 -13.51
C VAL A 196 2.11 10.26 -14.09
N ARG A 197 0.80 10.41 -13.83
CA ARG A 197 0.02 11.57 -14.31
C ARG A 197 0.56 12.85 -13.69
N HIS A 198 0.80 12.84 -12.38
CA HIS A 198 1.36 13.96 -11.65
C HIS A 198 2.77 14.31 -12.16
N GLY A 199 3.63 13.30 -12.38
CA GLY A 199 4.97 13.51 -12.95
C GLY A 199 4.95 14.19 -14.32
N ILE A 200 4.04 13.79 -15.22
CA ILE A 200 3.85 14.44 -16.52
C ILE A 200 3.39 15.88 -16.35
N THR A 201 2.44 16.16 -15.44
CA THR A 201 1.97 17.52 -15.15
C THR A 201 3.07 18.42 -14.60
N LEU A 202 3.96 17.90 -13.75
CA LEU A 202 5.11 18.66 -13.26
C LEU A 202 6.05 19.03 -14.40
N ILE A 203 6.36 18.09 -15.30
CA ILE A 203 7.19 18.36 -16.49
C ILE A 203 6.54 19.38 -17.41
N GLU A 204 5.26 19.21 -17.70
CA GLU A 204 4.47 20.14 -18.51
C GLU A 204 4.56 21.57 -17.94
N THR A 205 4.37 21.70 -16.63
CA THR A 205 4.47 22.98 -15.95
C THR A 205 5.89 23.55 -16.04
N ALA A 206 6.91 22.75 -15.78
CA ALA A 206 8.32 23.17 -15.87
C ALA A 206 8.68 23.69 -17.26
N ILE A 207 8.24 23.00 -18.31
CA ILE A 207 8.48 23.41 -19.69
C ILE A 207 7.81 24.76 -19.99
N TYR A 208 6.58 24.98 -19.53
CA TYR A 208 5.87 26.25 -19.74
C TYR A 208 6.49 27.42 -18.97
N THR A 209 7.07 27.16 -17.79
CA THR A 209 7.65 28.20 -16.93
C THR A 209 9.14 28.45 -17.14
N SER A 210 9.82 27.62 -17.94
CA SER A 210 11.25 27.74 -18.22
C SER A 210 11.51 28.34 -19.61
N ASP A 211 12.61 29.08 -19.71
CA ASP A 211 13.08 29.74 -20.94
C ASP A 211 14.42 29.18 -21.44
N GLY A 212 14.79 27.97 -21.01
CA GLY A 212 16.03 27.31 -21.38
C GLY A 212 16.14 25.92 -20.77
N GLU A 213 17.07 25.71 -19.85
CA GLU A 213 17.28 24.41 -19.21
C GLU A 213 16.29 24.16 -18.07
N ILE A 214 15.73 22.95 -18.01
CA ILE A 214 15.00 22.47 -16.83
C ILE A 214 16.01 21.80 -15.91
N THR A 215 16.14 22.34 -14.71
CA THR A 215 17.04 21.84 -13.67
C THR A 215 16.26 21.42 -12.43
N THR A 216 16.97 20.90 -11.44
CA THR A 216 16.44 20.59 -10.13
C THR A 216 15.90 21.82 -9.40
N ASP A 217 16.49 23.00 -9.63
CA ASP A 217 15.98 24.28 -9.10
C ASP A 217 14.61 24.64 -9.67
N THR A 218 14.37 24.34 -10.95
CA THR A 218 13.03 24.46 -11.55
C THR A 218 12.02 23.59 -10.80
N LEU A 219 12.37 22.33 -10.50
CA LEU A 219 11.52 21.43 -9.73
C LEU A 219 11.28 21.96 -8.30
N HIS A 220 12.30 22.49 -7.63
CA HIS A 220 12.18 23.06 -6.28
C HIS A 220 11.17 24.21 -6.22
N LYS A 221 11.12 25.05 -7.26
CA LYS A 221 10.15 26.16 -7.36
C LYS A 221 8.72 25.66 -7.58
N LEU A 222 8.55 24.57 -8.32
CA LEU A 222 7.24 24.02 -8.68
C LEU A 222 6.64 23.13 -7.58
N ALA A 223 7.48 22.39 -6.88
CA ALA A 223 7.07 21.46 -5.85
C ALA A 223 7.99 21.57 -4.61
N PRO A 224 7.80 22.61 -3.77
CA PRO A 224 8.63 22.85 -2.58
C PRO A 224 8.51 21.75 -1.52
N SER A 225 7.44 20.96 -1.53
CA SER A 225 7.22 19.86 -0.58
C SER A 225 7.96 18.56 -0.96
N SER A 226 8.41 18.39 -2.21
CA SER A 226 9.14 17.21 -2.69
C SER A 226 10.66 17.28 -2.49
N ILE A 227 11.14 18.29 -1.76
CA ILE A 227 12.55 18.70 -1.66
C ILE A 227 13.51 17.60 -1.21
N GLY A 228 13.09 16.56 -0.48
CA GLY A 228 14.06 15.59 0.01
C GLY A 228 13.68 14.12 -0.16
N ALA A 229 12.87 13.86 -1.17
CA ALA A 229 12.93 12.58 -1.87
C ALA A 229 14.11 12.55 -2.89
N TYR A 230 14.81 13.68 -3.06
CA TYR A 230 16.00 13.84 -3.90
C TYR A 230 17.26 13.28 -3.22
N ASP A 231 17.56 12.00 -3.41
CA ASP A 231 18.96 11.58 -3.63
C ASP A 231 19.03 10.29 -4.48
N THR A 232 19.98 10.28 -5.39
CA THR A 232 20.11 9.51 -6.65
C THR A 232 20.37 8.00 -6.51
N SER A 233 19.99 7.40 -5.38
CA SER A 233 19.87 5.95 -5.23
C SER A 233 18.83 5.67 -4.16
N GLY A 234 17.86 4.80 -4.43
CA GLY A 234 16.92 4.34 -3.39
C GLY A 234 17.66 3.87 -2.12
N ASP A 235 18.91 3.43 -2.27
CA ASP A 235 19.83 3.04 -1.20
C ASP A 235 20.07 4.12 -0.16
N VAL A 236 20.22 5.42 -0.50
CA VAL A 236 20.48 6.46 0.53
C VAL A 236 19.28 6.64 1.46
N HIS A 237 18.07 6.71 0.91
CA HIS A 237 16.86 6.83 1.72
C HIS A 237 16.64 5.61 2.62
N TYR A 238 16.81 4.40 2.07
CA TYR A 238 16.77 3.17 2.86
C TYR A 238 17.87 3.11 3.91
N ASN A 239 19.08 3.58 3.59
CA ASN A 239 20.20 3.67 4.51
C ASN A 239 19.92 4.66 5.65
N LEU A 240 19.26 5.78 5.38
CA LEU A 240 18.85 6.74 6.41
C LEU A 240 17.76 6.19 7.33
N LEU A 241 16.73 5.53 6.80
CA LEU A 241 15.71 4.86 7.62
C LEU A 241 16.32 3.72 8.46
N SER A 242 17.21 2.95 7.85
CA SER A 242 17.99 1.89 8.49
C SER A 242 18.88 2.45 9.60
N ALA A 243 19.55 3.59 9.37
CA ALA A 243 20.37 4.27 10.35
C ALA A 243 19.53 4.82 11.51
N LEU A 244 18.40 5.49 11.23
CA LEU A 244 17.45 5.91 12.25
C LEU A 244 17.04 4.74 13.16
N GLN A 245 16.61 3.61 12.57
CA GLN A 245 16.23 2.43 13.35
C GLN A 245 17.39 1.86 14.15
N LYS A 246 18.57 1.73 13.55
CA LYS A 246 19.75 1.19 14.24
C LYS A 246 20.21 2.09 15.37
N SER A 247 20.14 3.41 15.22
CA SER A 247 20.43 4.37 16.31
C SER A 247 19.43 4.24 17.45
N ILE A 248 18.13 4.16 17.15
CA ILE A 248 17.11 3.98 18.18
C ILE A 248 17.28 2.62 18.88
N ARG A 249 17.45 1.52 18.13
CA ARG A 249 17.72 0.17 18.65
C ARG A 249 18.97 0.14 19.52
N GLY A 250 20.03 0.83 19.08
CA GLY A 250 21.30 1.00 19.80
C GLY A 250 21.22 1.93 21.01
N SER A 251 20.04 2.52 21.27
CA SER A 251 19.79 3.47 22.36
C SER A 251 20.66 4.73 22.30
N ASP A 252 20.92 5.22 21.08
CA ASP A 252 21.60 6.49 20.82
C ASP A 252 20.58 7.57 20.39
N PRO A 253 20.09 8.40 21.32
CA PRO A 253 19.09 9.43 21.01
C PRO A 253 19.64 10.55 20.13
N ASP A 254 20.93 10.87 20.23
CA ASP A 254 21.57 11.94 19.46
C ASP A 254 21.65 11.55 17.98
N ALA A 255 22.14 10.34 17.70
CA ALA A 255 22.17 9.80 16.34
C ALA A 255 20.75 9.60 15.79
N ALA A 256 19.79 9.15 16.61
CA ALA A 256 18.41 9.01 16.19
C ALA A 256 17.80 10.34 15.72
N VAL A 257 17.97 11.42 16.50
CA VAL A 257 17.48 12.75 16.12
C VAL A 257 18.22 13.29 14.89
N PHE A 258 19.51 13.00 14.74
CA PHE A 258 20.27 13.40 13.55
C PHE A 258 19.73 12.73 12.27
N TYR A 259 19.55 11.42 12.27
CA TYR A 259 19.01 10.70 11.09
C TYR A 259 17.55 11.05 10.85
N LEU A 260 16.77 11.30 11.90
CA LEU A 260 15.42 11.85 11.78
C LEU A 260 15.46 13.20 11.07
N ALA A 261 16.31 14.14 11.50
CA ALA A 261 16.42 15.45 10.88
C ALA A 261 16.84 15.36 9.40
N LYS A 262 17.75 14.44 9.05
CA LYS A 262 18.11 14.15 7.66
C LYS A 262 16.92 13.66 6.83
N LEU A 263 16.14 12.72 7.35
CA LEU A 263 14.93 12.20 6.71
C LEU A 263 13.82 13.26 6.60
N LEU A 264 13.79 14.20 7.53
CA LEU A 264 12.78 15.26 7.58
C LEU A 264 13.15 16.49 6.74
N ALA A 265 14.44 16.80 6.57
CA ALA A 265 14.90 17.65 5.47
C ALA A 265 14.45 17.07 4.11
N GLY A 266 14.25 15.74 4.11
CA GLY A 266 13.54 14.93 3.12
C GLY A 266 12.13 15.38 2.71
N GLY A 267 11.40 16.03 3.61
CA GLY A 267 9.94 16.12 3.55
C GLY A 267 9.21 14.79 3.84
N ASP A 268 9.94 13.71 4.14
CA ASP A 268 9.35 12.37 4.27
C ASP A 268 8.84 12.06 5.68
N ILE A 269 7.68 12.64 6.00
CA ILE A 269 6.97 12.37 7.25
C ILE A 269 6.46 10.92 7.30
N ILE A 270 5.96 10.39 6.18
CA ILE A 270 5.20 9.14 6.15
C ILE A 270 6.11 7.93 6.37
N SER A 271 7.26 7.86 5.70
CA SER A 271 8.20 6.75 5.87
C SER A 271 8.82 6.75 7.27
N VAL A 272 9.10 7.93 7.83
CA VAL A 272 9.54 8.07 9.23
C VAL A 272 8.47 7.55 10.18
N CYS A 273 7.21 7.96 10.02
CA CYS A 273 6.11 7.49 10.87
C CYS A 273 5.99 5.97 10.84
N ARG A 274 5.99 5.37 9.63
CA ARG A 274 5.95 3.92 9.45
C ARG A 274 7.11 3.23 10.16
N ARG A 275 8.32 3.78 10.04
CA ARG A 275 9.52 3.23 10.68
C ARG A 275 9.45 3.32 12.21
N LEU A 276 9.04 4.45 12.77
CA LEU A 276 8.91 4.62 14.22
C LEU A 276 7.85 3.67 14.81
N LEU A 277 6.73 3.47 14.11
CA LEU A 277 5.69 2.50 14.51
C LEU A 277 6.23 1.07 14.56
N VAL A 278 7.06 0.67 13.58
CA VAL A 278 7.75 -0.63 13.60
C VAL A 278 8.67 -0.71 14.81
N ILE A 279 9.56 0.27 15.00
CA ILE A 279 10.52 0.30 16.12
C ILE A 279 9.83 0.21 17.49
N ALA A 280 8.70 0.90 17.67
CA ALA A 280 7.93 0.87 18.91
C ALA A 280 7.45 -0.55 19.28
N ASN A 281 7.17 -1.40 18.30
CA ASN A 281 6.68 -2.76 18.50
C ASN A 281 7.78 -3.83 18.40
N GLU A 282 8.78 -3.62 17.55
CA GLU A 282 9.88 -4.55 17.28
C GLU A 282 11.02 -4.40 18.29
N ASP A 283 11.47 -3.18 18.55
CA ASP A 283 12.70 -2.90 19.28
C ASP A 283 12.46 -2.53 20.75
N VAL A 284 11.27 -1.98 21.06
CA VAL A 284 10.83 -1.65 22.43
C VAL A 284 9.82 -2.68 22.94
N GLY A 285 8.74 -2.91 22.18
CA GLY A 285 7.82 -4.03 22.37
C GLY A 285 7.30 -4.17 23.81
N ALA A 286 7.37 -5.39 24.34
CA ALA A 286 6.87 -5.73 25.67
C ALA A 286 7.62 -5.06 26.83
N ALA A 287 8.81 -4.48 26.59
CA ALA A 287 9.55 -3.77 27.62
C ALA A 287 8.85 -2.46 28.03
N TYR A 288 8.19 -1.79 27.08
CA TYR A 288 7.38 -0.61 27.36
C TYR A 288 6.12 -0.58 26.47
N PRO A 289 5.05 -1.28 26.86
CA PRO A 289 3.86 -1.47 26.02
C PRO A 289 3.19 -0.17 25.56
N MET A 290 3.26 0.90 26.35
CA MET A 290 2.68 2.20 25.99
C MET A 290 3.46 2.92 24.87
N ALA A 291 4.69 2.48 24.54
CA ALA A 291 5.49 3.09 23.48
C ALA A 291 4.75 3.09 22.14
N ALA A 292 4.06 2.01 21.78
CA ALA A 292 3.30 1.92 20.54
C ALA A 292 2.19 2.99 20.45
N ALA A 293 1.42 3.17 21.53
CA ALA A 293 0.34 4.15 21.57
C ALA A 293 0.87 5.60 21.53
N ILE A 294 1.95 5.89 22.27
CA ILE A 294 2.57 7.22 22.28
C ILE A 294 3.16 7.54 20.91
N THR A 295 3.91 6.61 20.31
CA THR A 295 4.49 6.78 18.99
C THR A 295 3.41 6.98 17.93
N TYR A 296 2.29 6.25 18.00
CA TYR A 296 1.15 6.46 17.11
C TYR A 296 0.57 7.87 17.25
N ALA A 297 0.33 8.35 18.47
CA ALA A 297 -0.16 9.70 18.70
C ALA A 297 0.81 10.75 18.14
N CYS A 298 2.12 10.59 18.35
CA CYS A 298 3.13 11.48 17.76
C CYS A 298 3.10 11.47 16.22
N CYS A 299 2.96 10.30 15.60
CA CYS A 299 2.88 10.17 14.15
C CYS A 299 1.62 10.85 13.59
N GLU A 300 0.45 10.67 14.23
CA GLU A 300 -0.78 11.33 13.82
C GLU A 300 -0.71 12.84 14.01
N SER A 301 -0.18 13.32 15.14
CA SER A 301 0.10 14.75 15.33
C SER A 301 1.02 15.30 14.24
N ALA A 302 2.08 14.56 13.88
CA ALA A 302 3.00 14.99 12.83
C ALA A 302 2.33 15.14 11.46
N LYS A 303 1.49 14.16 11.09
CA LYS A 303 0.72 14.21 9.82
C LYS A 303 -0.27 15.37 9.79
N GLN A 304 -0.93 15.66 10.92
CA GLN A 304 -1.89 16.76 11.02
C GLN A 304 -1.21 18.14 10.97
N LEU A 305 -0.05 18.26 11.61
CA LEU A 305 0.70 19.52 11.66
C LEU A 305 1.40 19.85 10.34
N GLY A 306 1.96 18.85 9.66
CA GLY A 306 2.79 19.05 8.48
C GLY A 306 4.13 19.74 8.79
N MET A 307 4.96 19.95 7.76
CA MET A 307 6.24 20.65 7.96
C MET A 307 6.06 22.18 8.07
N PRO A 308 6.88 22.85 8.90
CA PRO A 308 8.01 22.27 9.64
C PRO A 308 7.63 21.63 10.99
N GLU A 309 6.46 21.93 11.58
CA GLU A 309 6.06 21.55 12.95
C GLU A 309 6.06 20.03 13.22
N ALA A 310 5.82 19.21 12.20
CA ALA A 310 5.84 17.74 12.26
C ALA A 310 7.14 17.18 12.86
N ARG A 311 8.26 17.89 12.74
CA ARG A 311 9.54 17.49 13.32
C ARG A 311 9.51 17.35 14.84
N ILE A 312 8.67 18.13 15.53
CA ILE A 312 8.61 18.20 17.00
C ILE A 312 8.04 16.91 17.61
N PRO A 313 6.80 16.48 17.26
CA PRO A 313 6.27 15.23 17.79
C PRO A 313 7.09 14.00 17.34
N LEU A 314 7.66 14.01 16.14
CA LEU A 314 8.52 12.92 15.67
C LEU A 314 9.84 12.84 16.45
N ALA A 315 10.43 13.98 16.81
CA ALA A 315 11.62 14.01 17.66
C ALA A 315 11.30 13.46 19.06
N ASN A 316 10.16 13.83 19.65
CA ASN A 316 9.71 13.26 20.93
C ASN A 316 9.56 11.74 20.86
N ALA A 317 8.95 11.21 19.80
CA ALA A 317 8.83 9.77 19.60
C ALA A 317 10.21 9.10 19.45
N ALA A 318 11.10 9.64 18.62
CA ALA A 318 12.43 9.08 18.39
C ALA A 318 13.27 9.04 19.68
N ILE A 319 13.29 10.12 20.46
CA ILE A 319 14.03 10.21 21.73
C ILE A 319 13.44 9.24 22.76
N MET A 320 12.11 9.19 22.89
CA MET A 320 11.44 8.27 23.80
C MET A 320 11.80 6.81 23.45
N LEU A 321 11.72 6.44 22.18
CA LEU A 321 12.05 5.08 21.74
C LEU A 321 13.54 4.76 21.94
N ALA A 322 14.43 5.72 21.66
CA ALA A 322 15.87 5.55 21.86
C ALA A 322 16.23 5.35 23.34
N THR A 323 15.56 6.05 24.24
CA THR A 323 15.80 5.96 25.70
C THR A 323 14.97 4.89 26.41
N ALA A 324 13.98 4.29 25.74
CA ALA A 324 13.17 3.21 26.29
C ALA A 324 13.97 1.89 26.48
N PRO A 325 13.60 1.05 27.47
CA PRO A 325 14.14 -0.29 27.57
C PRO A 325 13.83 -1.08 26.29
N LYS A 326 14.82 -1.85 25.80
CA LYS A 326 14.70 -2.60 24.55
C LYS A 326 14.20 -4.02 24.79
N SER A 327 13.34 -4.49 23.90
CA SER A 327 12.93 -5.89 23.85
C SER A 327 12.35 -6.23 22.48
N ASN A 328 12.93 -7.27 21.88
CA ASN A 328 12.45 -7.89 20.65
C ASN A 328 11.74 -9.23 20.92
N THR A 329 11.30 -9.50 22.16
CA THR A 329 10.77 -10.81 22.56
C THR A 329 9.45 -11.13 21.86
N ALA A 330 8.56 -10.15 21.71
CA ALA A 330 7.32 -10.29 20.95
C ALA A 330 7.59 -10.52 19.44
N TYR A 331 8.50 -9.73 18.85
CA TYR A 331 8.94 -9.89 17.46
C TYR A 331 9.55 -11.28 17.20
N SER A 332 10.43 -11.74 18.09
CA SER A 332 11.06 -13.05 17.99
C SER A 332 10.05 -14.18 18.15
N ALA A 333 9.08 -14.02 19.07
CA ALA A 333 8.02 -15.01 19.30
C ALA A 333 7.13 -15.20 18.06
N VAL A 334 6.70 -14.11 17.41
CA VAL A 334 5.84 -14.23 16.21
C VAL A 334 6.62 -14.84 15.04
N ASN A 335 7.89 -14.46 14.84
CA ASN A 335 8.70 -15.04 13.76
C ASN A 335 8.97 -16.54 13.96
N ALA A 336 9.21 -16.96 15.21
CA ALA A 336 9.36 -18.39 15.51
C ALA A 336 8.06 -19.18 15.27
N ALA A 337 6.92 -18.62 15.65
CA ALA A 337 5.62 -19.23 15.37
C ALA A 337 5.31 -19.28 13.87
N MET A 338 5.61 -18.21 13.13
CA MET A 338 5.45 -18.16 11.68
C MET A 338 6.32 -19.20 10.97
N ALA A 339 7.56 -19.40 11.41
CA ALA A 339 8.44 -20.43 10.84
C ALA A 339 7.86 -21.85 11.00
N ASP A 340 7.26 -22.16 12.15
CA ASP A 340 6.62 -23.46 12.38
C ASP A 340 5.35 -23.62 11.50
N VAL A 341 4.56 -22.55 11.32
CA VAL A 341 3.42 -22.54 10.38
C VAL A 341 3.86 -22.75 8.93
N GLU A 342 4.92 -22.08 8.49
CA GLU A 342 5.49 -22.25 7.15
C GLU A 342 6.07 -23.65 6.93
N ALA A 343 6.59 -24.29 7.98
CA ALA A 343 7.02 -25.68 7.97
C ALA A 343 5.84 -26.68 7.96
N GLY A 344 4.60 -26.20 8.00
CA GLY A 344 3.40 -27.01 7.94
C GLY A 344 2.95 -27.59 9.29
N LEU A 345 3.53 -27.17 10.41
CA LEU A 345 3.13 -27.63 11.74
C LEU A 345 1.81 -26.97 12.18
N GLY A 346 1.13 -27.60 13.14
CA GLY A 346 -0.03 -27.02 13.80
C GLY A 346 -1.32 -26.96 12.97
N GLN A 347 -1.47 -27.87 12.01
CA GLN A 347 -2.66 -27.94 11.14
C GLN A 347 -3.96 -28.24 11.91
N GLU A 348 -3.85 -28.93 13.04
CA GLU A 348 -4.99 -29.31 13.87
C GLU A 348 -5.05 -28.51 15.17
N ILE A 349 -6.17 -27.80 15.38
CA ILE A 349 -6.46 -27.14 16.66
C ILE A 349 -6.80 -28.22 17.71
N PRO A 350 -6.37 -28.14 18.97
CA PRO A 350 -6.77 -29.10 20.01
C PRO A 350 -8.28 -29.22 20.18
N VAL A 351 -8.81 -30.44 20.36
CA VAL A 351 -10.27 -30.72 20.48
C VAL A 351 -10.99 -29.81 21.49
N PRO A 352 -10.46 -29.57 22.71
CA PRO A 352 -11.11 -28.67 23.66
C PRO A 352 -11.29 -27.23 23.16
N LEU A 353 -10.43 -26.76 22.25
CA LEU A 353 -10.50 -25.41 21.70
C LEU A 353 -11.40 -25.31 20.45
N ARG A 354 -11.90 -26.43 19.92
CA ARG A 354 -12.75 -26.45 18.71
C ARG A 354 -14.20 -26.07 19.06
N GLY A 355 -14.68 -24.99 18.45
CA GLY A 355 -16.10 -24.64 18.47
C GLY A 355 -16.95 -25.58 17.58
N PRO A 356 -18.27 -25.69 17.81
CA PRO A 356 -19.04 -24.97 18.82
C PRO A 356 -19.15 -25.70 20.17
N MET A 357 -18.74 -26.96 20.27
CA MET A 357 -19.00 -27.78 21.46
C MET A 357 -17.92 -27.68 22.56
N PHE A 358 -16.70 -27.24 22.23
CA PHE A 358 -15.59 -27.04 23.20
C PHE A 358 -15.44 -28.22 24.19
N VAL A 359 -15.55 -29.44 23.68
CA VAL A 359 -15.64 -30.65 24.51
C VAL A 359 -14.36 -30.83 25.31
N GLY A 360 -14.48 -30.78 26.64
CA GLY A 360 -13.33 -30.91 27.55
C GLY A 360 -12.55 -29.61 27.78
N TYR A 361 -13.04 -28.46 27.32
CA TYR A 361 -12.43 -27.17 27.61
C TYR A 361 -12.51 -26.82 29.09
N LYS A 362 -11.39 -26.41 29.67
CA LYS A 362 -11.33 -25.90 31.03
C LYS A 362 -11.38 -24.37 30.98
N TYR A 363 -12.45 -23.76 31.49
CA TYR A 363 -12.58 -22.30 31.46
C TYR A 363 -11.72 -21.66 32.57
N PRO A 364 -10.67 -20.88 32.26
CA PRO A 364 -9.70 -20.44 33.27
C PRO A 364 -10.27 -19.59 34.42
N HIS A 365 -11.36 -18.85 34.19
CA HIS A 365 -12.00 -18.04 35.22
C HIS A 365 -12.70 -18.84 36.32
N ASP A 366 -12.97 -20.14 36.10
CA ASP A 366 -13.52 -21.04 37.11
C ASP A 366 -12.45 -21.54 38.09
N TYR A 367 -11.17 -21.19 37.88
CA TYR A 367 -10.05 -21.62 38.71
C TYR A 367 -9.53 -20.46 39.59
N PRO A 368 -9.08 -20.73 40.84
CA PRO A 368 -8.77 -19.67 41.83
C PRO A 368 -7.75 -18.62 41.37
N SER A 369 -6.78 -19.01 40.56
CA SER A 369 -5.73 -18.11 40.04
C SER A 369 -6.08 -17.49 38.68
N GLY A 370 -7.28 -17.74 38.16
CA GLY A 370 -7.68 -17.38 36.79
C GLY A 370 -6.89 -18.15 35.72
N TRP A 371 -6.25 -19.26 36.10
CA TRP A 371 -5.40 -20.06 35.24
C TRP A 371 -5.58 -21.56 35.54
N VAL A 372 -5.48 -22.37 34.49
CA VAL A 372 -5.54 -23.83 34.57
C VAL A 372 -4.56 -24.44 33.57
N PRO A 373 -3.82 -25.51 33.95
CA PRO A 373 -3.03 -26.25 32.99
C PRO A 373 -3.96 -27.01 32.01
N GLN A 374 -3.89 -26.60 30.75
CA GLN A 374 -4.46 -27.32 29.61
C GLN A 374 -3.61 -27.06 28.36
N GLN A 375 -3.75 -27.93 27.37
CA GLN A 375 -3.07 -27.80 26.10
C GLN A 375 -3.77 -26.72 25.25
N TYR A 376 -3.01 -25.70 24.85
CA TYR A 376 -3.47 -24.67 23.92
C TYR A 376 -2.82 -24.77 22.54
N LEU A 377 -1.62 -25.33 22.47
CA LEU A 377 -0.91 -25.58 21.21
C LEU A 377 -1.38 -26.91 20.57
N PRO A 378 -1.32 -27.03 19.23
CA PRO A 378 -1.49 -28.30 18.52
C PRO A 378 -0.62 -29.45 19.06
N ASP A 379 -1.03 -30.68 18.80
CA ASP A 379 -0.40 -31.90 19.33
C ASP A 379 1.09 -32.00 18.96
N ASP A 380 1.44 -31.61 17.73
CA ASP A 380 2.80 -31.58 17.20
C ASP A 380 3.66 -30.43 17.72
N LEU A 381 3.06 -29.50 18.47
CA LEU A 381 3.70 -28.31 19.05
C LEU A 381 3.66 -28.29 20.59
N VAL A 382 3.21 -29.36 21.24
CA VAL A 382 3.18 -29.45 22.70
C VAL A 382 4.59 -29.25 23.28
N GLY A 383 4.71 -28.33 24.25
CA GLY A 383 5.98 -27.99 24.87
C GLY A 383 6.80 -26.94 24.13
N ARG A 384 6.40 -26.54 22.92
CA ARG A 384 7.03 -25.42 22.21
C ARG A 384 6.81 -24.12 22.99
N GLN A 385 7.87 -23.32 23.11
CA GLN A 385 7.82 -22.01 23.74
C GLN A 385 8.28 -20.97 22.72
N TYR A 386 7.39 -20.04 22.35
CA TYR A 386 7.73 -18.95 21.44
C TYR A 386 8.12 -17.67 22.18
N TYR A 387 7.40 -17.35 23.25
CA TYR A 387 7.64 -16.15 24.03
C TYR A 387 8.58 -16.43 25.21
N HIS A 388 9.71 -15.73 25.20
CA HIS A 388 10.68 -15.72 26.28
C HIS A 388 10.76 -14.32 26.88
N PHE A 389 10.51 -14.19 28.17
CA PHE A 389 10.55 -12.90 28.86
C PHE A 389 11.94 -12.25 28.76
N GLY A 390 11.97 -10.98 28.40
CA GLY A 390 13.17 -10.15 28.36
C GLY A 390 13.68 -9.78 29.75
N ASN A 391 14.96 -9.41 29.83
CA ASN A 391 15.60 -8.96 31.07
C ASN A 391 15.41 -7.44 31.31
N ASN A 392 14.15 -6.99 31.31
CA ASN A 392 13.78 -5.61 31.64
C ASN A 392 12.72 -5.61 32.75
N LYS A 393 12.51 -4.46 33.40
CA LYS A 393 11.64 -4.35 34.57
C LYS A 393 10.21 -4.86 34.31
N THR A 394 9.63 -4.52 33.15
CA THR A 394 8.24 -4.86 32.81
C THR A 394 8.09 -6.36 32.59
N GLU A 395 8.94 -6.94 31.74
CA GLU A 395 8.89 -8.38 31.44
C GLU A 395 9.34 -9.24 32.62
N ALA A 396 10.30 -8.78 33.44
CA ALA A 396 10.69 -9.47 34.67
C ALA A 396 9.54 -9.49 35.69
N ALA A 397 8.79 -8.39 35.85
CA ALA A 397 7.60 -8.36 36.70
C ALA A 397 6.51 -9.31 36.19
N ALA A 398 6.29 -9.35 34.87
CA ALA A 398 5.35 -10.28 34.25
C ALA A 398 5.79 -11.75 34.43
N LYS A 399 7.09 -12.03 34.30
CA LYS A 399 7.67 -13.36 34.57
C LYS A 399 7.41 -13.79 36.01
N ALA A 400 7.76 -12.96 36.98
CA ALA A 400 7.57 -13.27 38.40
C ALA A 400 6.09 -13.50 38.76
N TYR A 401 5.18 -12.71 38.18
CA TYR A 401 3.74 -12.92 38.33
C TYR A 401 3.31 -14.30 37.80
N TRP A 402 3.74 -14.66 36.59
CA TRP A 402 3.35 -15.93 35.97
C TRP A 402 4.00 -17.16 36.62
N GLU A 403 5.23 -17.03 37.13
CA GLU A 403 5.88 -18.08 37.93
C GLU A 403 5.09 -18.35 39.20
N LYS A 404 4.63 -17.30 39.90
CA LYS A 404 3.76 -17.44 41.07
C LYS A 404 2.45 -18.15 40.73
N ILE A 405 1.74 -17.68 39.70
CA ILE A 405 0.44 -18.24 39.28
C ILE A 405 0.56 -19.72 38.90
N LYS A 406 1.61 -20.09 38.16
CA LYS A 406 1.83 -21.49 37.74
C LYS A 406 2.27 -22.40 38.88
N ASN A 407 3.04 -21.88 39.84
CA ASN A 407 3.42 -22.65 41.02
C ASN A 407 2.24 -22.87 41.97
N GLU A 408 1.34 -21.89 42.10
CA GLU A 408 0.12 -22.00 42.92
C GLU A 408 -0.95 -22.88 42.24
N GLY A 409 -1.10 -22.79 40.92
CA GLY A 409 -2.09 -23.56 40.15
C GLY A 409 -1.64 -24.96 39.70
N GLY A 410 -0.38 -25.34 39.90
CA GLY A 410 0.15 -26.68 39.60
C GLY A 410 0.01 -27.69 40.74
N ASN A 411 -0.43 -27.24 41.92
CA ASN A 411 -0.60 -28.05 43.14
C ASN A 411 -2.06 -28.50 43.38
N THR A 412 -2.91 -28.44 42.35
CA THR A 412 -4.28 -28.97 42.32
C THR A 412 -4.47 -29.78 41.06
#